data_AF-A0A183EA16-F1
#
_entry.id   AF-A0A183EA16-F1
#
_cell.length_a   1.000
_cell.length_b   1.000
_cell.length_c   1.000
_cell.angle_alpha   90.00
_cell.angle_beta   90.00
_cell.angle_gamma   90.00
#
_symmetry.space_group_name_H-M   'P 1'
#
loop_
_entity.id
_entity.type
_entity.pdbx_description
1 polymer ?
#
loop_
_entity_poly.entity_id
_entity_poly.type
_entity_poly.pdbx_seq_one_letter_code
_entity_poly.pdbx_strand_id
1 'polypeptide(L)'
;MQQKRCGRMDIMELRRDSDAYKWKNSDLTYSIDSYPNELSQREVRQAVKQAFDTWSAVTPLRFSEIARRADIQIAFARRVHNDPWPFDGRGGVLAHATLPPSGLLHFDLDEKWAYMNPGAIASFSGSQVSNLPKNEGDDQELRAMNGDSGRGGGR
;
A
#
# COMPACT_ATOMS: atom_id res chain seq x y z
N MET A 1 19.21 -6.22 3.23
CA MET A 1 17.74 -6.18 3.25
C MET A 1 17.31 -5.05 2.31
N GLN A 2 16.80 -5.38 1.11
CA GLN A 2 16.43 -4.39 0.07
C GLN A 2 14.99 -4.59 -0.44
N GLN A 3 14.25 -5.52 0.15
CA GLN A 3 12.87 -5.79 -0.27
C GLN A 3 11.93 -4.70 0.23
N LYS A 4 11.04 -4.26 -0.67
CA LYS A 4 9.96 -3.34 -0.36
C LYS A 4 9.00 -3.97 0.65
N ARG A 5 8.66 -3.25 1.72
CA ARG A 5 7.87 -3.78 2.84
C ARG A 5 7.04 -2.71 3.55
N CYS A 6 6.21 -3.16 4.49
CA CYS A 6 5.59 -2.31 5.49
C CYS A 6 6.64 -1.75 6.46
N GLY A 7 6.47 -0.49 6.87
CA GLY A 7 7.36 0.24 7.78
C GLY A 7 7.16 -0.10 9.26
N ARG A 8 6.15 -0.90 9.59
CA ARG A 8 5.95 -1.39 10.95
C ARG A 8 6.91 -2.52 11.28
N MET A 9 7.33 -2.57 12.54
CA MET A 9 8.15 -3.66 13.08
C MET A 9 7.35 -4.96 13.09
N ASP A 10 7.97 -6.05 12.62
CA ASP A 10 7.30 -7.35 12.44
C ASP A 10 6.91 -7.97 13.79
N ILE A 11 7.77 -7.79 14.80
CA ILE A 11 7.48 -8.16 16.19
C ILE A 11 7.09 -6.89 16.93
N MET A 12 5.80 -6.57 16.94
CA MET A 12 5.27 -5.64 17.92
C MET A 12 5.09 -6.37 19.23
N GLU A 13 5.74 -5.89 20.29
CA GLU A 13 5.48 -6.35 21.64
C GLU A 13 4.12 -5.80 22.12
N LEU A 14 3.02 -6.29 21.52
CA LEU A 14 1.64 -6.04 21.95
C LEU A 14 1.33 -6.86 23.19
N ARG A 15 2.23 -6.82 24.18
CA ARG A 15 2.10 -7.55 25.43
C ARG A 15 1.44 -6.63 26.45
N ARG A 16 0.10 -6.62 26.48
CA ARG A 16 -0.69 -6.71 27.74
C ARG A 16 -2.19 -6.52 27.56
N ASP A 17 -2.70 -5.85 26.52
CA ASP A 17 -4.15 -5.76 26.27
C ASP A 17 -4.47 -5.57 24.78
N SER A 18 -4.83 -6.66 24.09
CA SER A 18 -5.24 -6.60 22.68
C SER A 18 -6.51 -5.78 22.44
N ASP A 19 -7.35 -5.64 23.48
CA ASP A 19 -8.59 -4.86 23.42
C ASP A 19 -8.36 -3.35 23.41
N ALA A 20 -7.18 -2.90 23.88
CA ALA A 20 -6.79 -1.49 23.81
C ALA A 20 -6.59 -1.00 22.36
N TYR A 21 -6.31 -1.92 21.43
CA TYR A 21 -6.00 -1.62 20.03
C TYR A 21 -7.12 -2.01 19.06
N LYS A 22 -8.37 -1.98 19.53
CA LYS A 22 -9.56 -2.26 18.72
C LYS A 22 -10.43 -1.02 18.62
N TRP A 23 -11.07 -0.86 17.47
CA TRP A 23 -12.15 0.11 17.34
C TRP A 23 -13.31 -0.27 18.24
N LYS A 24 -13.79 0.70 19.05
CA LYS A 24 -14.95 0.49 19.91
C LYS A 24 -16.27 0.55 19.15
N ASN A 25 -16.26 1.14 17.95
CA ASN A 25 -17.41 1.31 17.08
C ASN A 25 -17.18 0.53 15.78
N SER A 26 -18.28 0.09 15.15
CA SER A 26 -18.22 -0.58 13.84
C SER A 26 -18.41 0.39 12.67
N ASP A 27 -19.05 1.54 12.90
CA ASP A 27 -19.17 2.62 11.91
C ASP A 27 -17.93 3.51 11.99
N LEU A 28 -16.99 3.30 11.08
CA LEU A 28 -15.73 4.03 10.99
C LEU A 28 -15.79 5.07 9.87
N THR A 29 -15.15 6.20 10.14
CA THR A 29 -14.92 7.24 9.15
C THR A 29 -13.48 7.17 8.65
N TYR A 30 -13.25 7.54 7.39
CA TYR A 30 -11.90 7.78 6.88
C TYR A 30 -11.81 9.11 6.12
N SER A 31 -10.63 9.73 6.10
CA SER A 31 -10.33 10.89 5.26
C SER A 31 -9.06 10.65 4.46
N ILE A 32 -8.99 11.26 3.27
CA ILE A 32 -7.79 11.26 2.43
C ILE A 32 -7.26 12.69 2.40
N ASP A 33 -6.20 12.91 3.17
CA ASP A 33 -5.71 14.24 3.55
C ASP A 33 -4.66 14.77 2.55
N SER A 34 -4.04 13.89 1.76
CA SER A 34 -3.16 14.24 0.64
C SER A 34 -3.19 13.18 -0.45
N TYR A 35 -2.62 13.48 -1.62
CA TYR A 35 -2.66 12.65 -2.81
C TYR A 35 -1.28 12.63 -3.49
N PRO A 36 -0.86 11.53 -4.14
CA PRO A 36 0.34 11.50 -4.96
C PRO A 36 0.11 12.24 -6.28
N ASN A 37 1.19 12.68 -6.92
CA ASN A 37 1.11 13.45 -8.16
C ASN A 37 0.77 12.57 -9.37
N GLU A 38 1.10 11.29 -9.28
CA GLU A 38 0.98 10.30 -10.35
C GLU A 38 -0.46 9.79 -10.53
N LEU A 39 -1.34 9.98 -9.53
CA LEU A 39 -2.71 9.48 -9.54
C LEU A 39 -3.72 10.62 -9.39
N SER A 40 -4.84 10.49 -10.10
CA SER A 40 -5.97 11.37 -9.86
C SER A 40 -6.59 11.10 -8.47
N GLN A 41 -7.20 12.12 -7.86
CA GLN A 41 -7.94 11.92 -6.61
C GLN A 41 -9.02 10.85 -6.71
N ARG A 42 -9.62 10.69 -7.91
CA ARG A 42 -10.62 9.66 -8.18
C ARG A 42 -10.03 8.27 -8.06
N GLU A 43 -8.86 8.03 -8.63
CA GLU A 43 -8.18 6.73 -8.56
C GLU A 43 -7.79 6.38 -7.13
N VAL A 44 -7.26 7.34 -6.37
CA VAL A 44 -6.93 7.13 -4.95
C VAL A 44 -8.19 6.83 -4.14
N ARG A 45 -9.26 7.62 -4.28
CA ARG A 45 -10.55 7.37 -3.62
C ARG A 45 -11.10 5.99 -3.99
N GLN A 46 -11.02 5.60 -5.26
CA GLN A 46 -11.50 4.31 -5.71
C GLN A 46 -10.68 3.16 -5.12
N ALA A 47 -9.36 3.26 -5.08
CA ALA A 47 -8.48 2.27 -4.46
C ALA A 47 -8.77 2.10 -2.96
N VAL A 48 -8.87 3.21 -2.24
CA VAL A 48 -9.18 3.22 -0.80
C VAL A 48 -10.57 2.62 -0.54
N LYS A 49 -11.57 3.01 -1.33
CA LYS A 49 -12.92 2.45 -1.22
C LYS A 49 -12.92 0.94 -1.44
N GLN A 50 -12.26 0.44 -2.48
CA GLN A 50 -12.18 -0.99 -2.77
C GLN A 50 -11.49 -1.78 -1.64
N ALA A 51 -10.44 -1.21 -1.03
CA ALA A 51 -9.79 -1.81 0.12
C ALA A 51 -10.75 -1.92 1.32
N PHE A 52 -11.50 -0.85 1.63
CA PHE A 52 -12.48 -0.88 2.71
C PHE A 52 -13.71 -1.75 2.41
N ASP A 53 -14.15 -1.82 1.16
CA ASP A 53 -15.21 -2.74 0.73
C ASP A 53 -14.79 -4.21 0.99
N THR A 54 -13.51 -4.54 0.74
CA THR A 54 -12.96 -5.88 1.02
C THR A 54 -13.03 -6.23 2.50
N TRP A 55 -12.67 -5.30 3.40
CA TRP A 55 -12.81 -5.51 4.84
C TRP A 55 -14.27 -5.58 5.30
N SER A 56 -15.14 -4.73 4.73
CA SER A 56 -16.56 -4.70 5.07
C SER A 56 -17.30 -5.97 4.65
N ALA A 57 -16.80 -6.67 3.62
CA ALA A 57 -17.42 -7.90 3.14
C ALA A 57 -17.35 -9.06 4.14
N VAL A 58 -16.40 -9.02 5.09
CA VAL A 58 -16.11 -10.12 6.02
C VAL A 58 -16.08 -9.71 7.49
N THR A 59 -16.42 -8.45 7.79
CA THR A 59 -16.46 -7.90 9.16
C THR A 59 -17.74 -7.09 9.35
N PRO A 60 -18.16 -6.81 10.59
CA PRO A 60 -19.29 -5.89 10.84
C PRO A 60 -18.91 -4.41 10.62
N LEU A 61 -17.66 -4.10 10.24
CA LEU A 61 -17.19 -2.73 10.06
C LEU A 61 -17.82 -2.10 8.82
N ARG A 62 -18.15 -0.81 8.93
CA ARG A 62 -18.62 0.04 7.84
C ARG A 62 -17.70 1.23 7.74
N PHE A 63 -17.36 1.64 6.52
CA PHE A 63 -16.44 2.75 6.28
C PHE A 63 -17.12 3.85 5.48
N SER A 64 -16.99 5.09 5.93
CA SER A 64 -17.54 6.27 5.24
C SER A 64 -16.48 7.35 5.06
N GLU A 65 -16.34 7.88 3.84
CA GLU A 65 -15.41 8.98 3.57
C GLU A 65 -15.98 10.29 4.14
N ILE A 66 -15.17 11.00 4.92
CA ILE A 66 -15.45 12.36 5.38
C ILE A 66 -14.29 13.29 5.02
N ALA A 67 -14.53 14.60 5.06
CA ALA A 67 -13.56 15.57 4.57
C ALA A 67 -12.26 15.66 5.40
N ARG A 68 -12.29 15.41 6.71
CA ARG A 68 -11.14 15.54 7.63
C ARG A 68 -11.48 15.00 9.01
N ARG A 69 -10.44 14.80 9.85
CA ARG A 69 -10.56 14.40 11.27
C ARG A 69 -11.37 13.11 11.45
N ALA A 70 -11.14 12.17 10.54
CA ALA A 70 -11.76 10.85 10.58
C ALA A 70 -11.09 9.93 11.59
N ASP A 71 -11.72 8.79 11.88
CA ASP A 71 -11.14 7.71 12.69
C ASP A 71 -9.88 7.16 12.01
N ILE A 72 -9.91 7.03 10.68
CA ILE A 72 -8.77 6.62 9.86
C ILE A 72 -8.32 7.78 8.97
N GLN A 73 -7.10 8.27 9.17
CA GLN A 73 -6.55 9.39 8.39
C GLN A 73 -5.50 8.89 7.42
N ILE A 74 -5.76 9.07 6.13
CA ILE A 74 -4.91 8.57 5.05
C ILE A 74 -4.12 9.74 4.47
N ALA A 75 -2.80 9.64 4.48
CA ALA A 75 -1.93 10.67 3.90
C ALA A 75 -0.77 10.06 3.13
N PHE A 76 -0.40 10.74 2.03
CA PHE A 76 0.86 10.56 1.34
C PHE A 76 1.86 11.60 1.85
N ALA A 77 3.00 11.14 2.37
CA ALA A 77 3.99 11.99 3.02
C ALA A 77 5.42 11.57 2.66
N ARG A 78 6.40 12.46 2.84
CA ARG A 78 7.81 12.18 2.54
C ARG A 78 8.65 12.24 3.80
N ARG A 79 9.60 11.32 3.92
CA ARG A 79 10.64 11.34 4.96
C ARG A 79 10.06 11.61 6.36
N VAL A 80 10.47 12.67 7.03
CA VAL A 80 9.92 13.06 8.34
C VAL A 80 8.52 13.64 8.16
N HIS A 81 7.53 13.02 8.80
CA HIS A 81 6.13 13.41 8.64
C HIS A 81 5.30 13.19 9.92
N ASN A 82 5.25 14.20 10.81
CA ASN A 82 4.33 14.33 11.96
C ASN A 82 4.06 13.10 12.87
N ASP A 83 4.88 12.06 12.78
CA ASP A 83 4.87 10.84 13.58
C ASP A 83 6.33 10.35 13.79
N PRO A 84 6.60 9.41 14.70
CA PRO A 84 7.97 8.97 15.02
C PRO A 84 8.57 7.98 14.01
N TRP A 85 7.93 7.70 12.87
CA TRP A 85 8.35 6.70 11.89
C TRP A 85 8.63 7.35 10.53
N PRO A 86 9.77 8.03 10.33
CA PRO A 86 10.06 8.65 9.04
C PRO A 86 10.21 7.61 7.92
N PHE A 87 9.79 7.97 6.71
CA PHE A 87 10.08 7.19 5.50
C PHE A 87 11.56 7.31 5.08
N ASP A 88 12.04 6.30 4.35
CA ASP A 88 13.41 6.18 3.86
C ASP A 88 13.60 6.71 2.42
N GLY A 89 12.51 7.15 1.78
CA GLY A 89 12.51 7.61 0.40
C GLY A 89 12.28 6.44 -0.55
N ARG A 90 12.80 6.52 -1.76
CA ARG A 90 12.49 5.52 -2.80
C ARG A 90 13.06 4.13 -2.46
N GLY A 91 12.20 3.11 -2.50
CA GLY A 91 12.50 1.73 -2.11
C GLY A 91 12.23 1.50 -0.63
N GLY A 92 12.49 0.29 -0.13
CA GLY A 92 12.42 0.02 1.31
C GLY A 92 11.00 0.12 1.90
N VAL A 93 10.68 1.17 2.64
CA VAL A 93 9.39 1.32 3.33
C VAL A 93 8.34 1.97 2.44
N LEU A 94 7.30 1.22 2.07
CA LEU A 94 6.24 1.73 1.20
C LEU A 94 5.16 2.52 1.94
N ALA A 95 4.82 2.07 3.14
CA ALA A 95 3.70 2.58 3.92
C ALA A 95 3.80 2.09 5.36
N HIS A 96 3.13 2.79 6.27
CA HIS A 96 2.86 2.29 7.63
C HIS A 96 1.47 2.67 8.10
N ALA A 97 1.01 1.99 9.15
CA ALA A 97 -0.23 2.33 9.83
C ALA A 97 -0.06 2.28 11.35
N THR A 98 -0.79 3.13 12.07
CA THR A 98 -0.90 3.05 13.53
C THR A 98 -2.11 2.20 13.92
N LEU A 99 -2.03 1.60 15.10
CA LEU A 99 -3.14 0.83 15.64
C LEU A 99 -4.29 1.76 16.05
N PRO A 100 -5.53 1.25 16.12
CA PRO A 100 -6.62 1.95 16.79
C PRO A 100 -6.21 2.36 18.21
N PRO A 101 -6.69 3.51 18.72
CA PRO A 101 -7.63 4.43 18.07
C PRO A 101 -6.95 5.52 17.20
N SER A 102 -5.63 5.46 17.01
CA SER A 102 -4.91 6.51 16.27
C SER A 102 -5.25 6.52 14.78
N GLY A 103 -5.35 5.34 14.15
CA GLY A 103 -5.87 5.17 12.79
C GLY A 103 -5.11 5.92 11.68
N LEU A 104 -3.84 6.27 11.86
CA LEU A 104 -3.05 6.87 10.80
C LEU A 104 -2.66 5.80 9.79
N LEU A 105 -2.80 6.11 8.52
CA LEU A 105 -2.34 5.30 7.40
C LEU A 105 -1.52 6.19 6.46
N HIS A 106 -0.20 6.03 6.49
CA HIS A 106 0.70 6.85 5.68
C HIS A 106 1.32 6.02 4.55
N PHE A 107 1.40 6.63 3.38
CA PHE A 107 2.05 6.10 2.19
C PHE A 107 3.27 6.98 1.85
N ASP A 108 4.40 6.37 1.49
CA ASP A 108 5.58 7.14 1.11
C ASP A 108 5.37 7.81 -0.26
N LEU A 109 5.42 9.14 -0.28
CA LEU A 109 5.24 9.97 -1.46
C LEU A 109 6.51 10.05 -2.32
N ASP A 110 7.65 9.51 -1.87
CA ASP A 110 8.84 9.30 -2.70
C ASP A 110 8.73 8.01 -3.57
N GLU A 111 7.71 7.17 -3.34
CA GLU A 111 7.40 6.02 -4.19
C GLU A 111 6.58 6.38 -5.43
N LYS A 112 6.67 5.54 -6.46
CA LYS A 112 5.83 5.67 -7.67
C LYS A 112 4.56 4.85 -7.52
N TRP A 113 3.46 5.52 -7.20
CA TRP A 113 2.15 4.88 -7.06
C TRP A 113 1.45 4.70 -8.41
N ALA A 114 0.86 3.53 -8.59
CA ALA A 114 0.03 3.21 -9.74
C ALA A 114 -1.31 2.65 -9.26
N TYR A 115 -2.42 3.08 -9.86
CA TYR A 115 -3.71 2.48 -9.58
C TYR A 115 -3.90 1.22 -10.40
N MET A 116 -4.04 0.09 -9.71
CA MET A 116 -4.34 -1.19 -10.33
C MET A 116 -5.85 -1.36 -10.42
N ASN A 117 -6.43 -1.11 -11.60
CA ASN A 117 -7.84 -1.40 -11.85
C ASN A 117 -8.03 -2.93 -12.01
N PRO A 118 -8.67 -3.63 -11.06
CA PRO A 118 -8.78 -5.10 -11.13
C PRO A 118 -9.59 -5.56 -12.34
N GLY A 119 -10.60 -4.79 -12.77
CA GLY A 119 -11.38 -5.08 -13.96
C GLY A 119 -10.57 -4.92 -15.24
N ALA A 120 -9.68 -3.92 -15.29
CA ALA A 120 -8.74 -3.77 -16.39
C ALA A 120 -7.74 -4.92 -16.42
N ILE A 121 -7.13 -5.27 -15.28
CA ILE A 121 -6.17 -6.39 -15.13
C ILE A 121 -6.81 -7.73 -15.51
N ALA A 122 -8.05 -7.99 -15.08
CA ALA A 122 -8.78 -9.19 -15.47
C ALA A 122 -9.15 -9.21 -16.97
N SER A 123 -9.23 -8.04 -17.61
CA SER A 123 -9.48 -7.90 -19.04
C SER A 123 -8.20 -7.89 -19.89
N PHE A 124 -7.01 -7.84 -19.26
CA PHE A 124 -5.73 -7.97 -19.96
C PHE A 124 -5.55 -9.43 -20.40
N SER A 125 -5.96 -9.71 -21.64
CA SER A 125 -5.50 -10.88 -22.38
C SER A 125 -4.00 -10.74 -22.66
N GLY A 126 -3.21 -11.78 -22.37
CA GLY A 126 -1.74 -11.79 -22.41
C GLY A 126 -1.06 -11.39 -23.73
N SER A 127 -1.81 -11.07 -24.78
CA SER A 127 -1.31 -10.53 -26.05
C SER A 127 -0.89 -9.04 -26.00
N GLN A 128 -1.21 -8.29 -24.94
CA GLN A 128 -0.90 -6.85 -24.86
C GLN A 128 0.32 -6.49 -24.00
N VAL A 129 0.95 -7.48 -23.34
CA VAL A 129 2.13 -7.26 -22.47
C VAL A 129 3.36 -6.81 -23.27
N SER A 130 3.42 -7.11 -24.58
CA SER A 130 4.54 -6.71 -25.44
C SER A 130 4.64 -5.20 -25.71
N ASN A 131 3.62 -4.42 -25.36
CA ASN A 131 3.53 -2.99 -25.67
C ASN A 131 3.59 -2.07 -24.44
N LEU A 132 3.82 -2.62 -23.24
CA LEU A 132 4.05 -1.79 -22.06
C LEU A 132 5.49 -1.23 -22.11
N PRO A 133 5.70 0.06 -21.76
CA PRO A 133 7.04 0.61 -21.62
C PRO A 133 7.77 -0.19 -20.55
N LYS A 134 8.76 -0.98 -20.97
CA LYS A 134 9.61 -1.74 -20.06
C LYS A 134 10.41 -0.73 -19.24
N ASN A 135 10.13 -0.65 -17.94
CA ASN A 135 11.03 0.04 -17.03
C ASN A 135 12.26 -0.87 -16.87
N GLU A 136 13.46 -0.33 -17.04
CA GLU A 136 14.74 -1.07 -16.93
C GLU A 136 14.94 -1.78 -15.57
N GLY A 137 14.09 -1.51 -14.58
CA GLY A 137 14.05 -2.20 -13.28
C GLY A 137 13.26 -3.51 -13.26
N ASP A 138 12.32 -3.73 -14.17
CA ASP A 138 11.44 -4.91 -14.16
C ASP A 138 12.12 -6.15 -14.78
N ASP A 139 13.15 -5.94 -15.61
CA ASP A 139 13.92 -7.00 -16.28
C ASP A 139 14.81 -7.81 -15.32
N GLN A 140 15.17 -7.26 -14.15
CA GLN A 140 15.95 -8.00 -13.14
C GLN A 140 15.11 -8.97 -12.33
N GLU A 141 13.83 -8.67 -12.05
CA GLU A 141 12.94 -9.59 -11.32
C GLU A 141 12.47 -10.76 -12.20
N LEU A 142 12.24 -10.54 -13.50
CA LEU A 142 11.86 -11.59 -14.44
C LEU A 142 12.98 -12.63 -14.70
N ARG A 143 14.26 -12.23 -14.59
CA ARG A 143 15.40 -13.16 -14.69
C ARG A 143 15.56 -14.02 -13.44
N ALA A 144 15.16 -13.53 -12.26
CA ALA A 144 15.27 -14.28 -11.01
C ALA A 144 14.20 -15.38 -10.87
N MET A 145 13.03 -15.22 -11.52
CA MET A 145 11.93 -16.19 -11.45
C MET A 145 12.05 -17.37 -12.44
N ASN A 146 12.86 -17.25 -13.49
CA ASN A 146 12.96 -18.27 -14.54
C ASN A 146 14.07 -19.32 -14.34
N GLY A 147 14.79 -19.29 -13.22
CA GLY A 147 15.66 -20.41 -12.81
C GLY A 147 16.59 -20.91 -13.91
N ASP A 148 17.16 -20.02 -14.74
CA ASP A 148 18.12 -20.42 -15.76
C ASP A 148 19.46 -20.71 -15.08
N SER A 149 19.59 -21.93 -14.54
CA SER A 149 20.87 -22.53 -14.24
C SER A 149 21.59 -22.75 -15.57
N GLY A 150 22.29 -21.71 -16.03
CA GLY A 150 23.11 -21.76 -17.23
C GLY A 150 24.07 -22.94 -17.18
N ARG A 151 23.71 -24.02 -17.89
CA ARG A 151 24.66 -25.04 -18.34
C ARG A 151 25.54 -24.40 -19.40
N GLY A 152 26.64 -23.82 -18.96
CA GLY A 152 27.78 -23.49 -19.82
C GLY A 152 28.43 -24.77 -20.30
N GLY A 153 28.18 -25.15 -21.55
CA GLY A 153 28.97 -26.14 -22.28
C GLY A 153 30.02 -25.45 -23.15
N GLY A 154 31.26 -25.92 -23.05
CA GLY A 154 32.23 -25.91 -24.16
C GLY A 154 33.35 -24.87 -24.08
N ARG A 155 34.51 -25.30 -23.61
CA ARG A 155 35.68 -25.57 -24.48
C ARG A 155 36.41 -26.81 -23.97
#